data_AF-A0AAD5R4F1-F1
#
_entry.id   AF-A0AAD5R4F1-F1
#
_cell.length_a   1.000
_cell.length_b   1.000
_cell.length_c   1.000
_cell.angle_alpha   90.00
_cell.angle_beta   90.00
_cell.angle_gamma   90.00
#
_symmetry.space_group_name_H-M   'P 1'
#
loop_
_entity.id
_entity.type
_entity.pdbx_description
1 polymer ?
#
loop_
_entity_poly.entity_id
_entity_poly.type
_entity_poly.pdbx_seq_one_letter_code
_entity_poly.pdbx_strand_id
1 'polypeptide(L)'
;MLIDVFDDWDVLTNTWFEVADCASFIEELSEDKTFPARQKAALLVSKVAFCLKDYENALNFALAADTHFKLTPRPKSKTVGEKDDEYVNKIIEIAIDSYKKNKANGEKTDARLEGLINRIFQRNLEKNEQLYVIGLALDTRRIDMVEKSYFLRQFKKLLLLKWVYSYVHNFSTYSYDYSPATNMPILWLFVSVS
;
A
#
# COMPACT_ATOMS: atom_id res chain seq x y z
N MET A 1 16.72 -19.31 -8.34
CA MET A 1 17.59 -19.17 -7.14
C MET A 1 16.75 -19.50 -5.91
N LEU A 2 17.37 -19.79 -4.76
CA LEU A 2 16.66 -20.09 -3.51
C LEU A 2 15.62 -19.01 -3.13
N ILE A 3 15.92 -17.74 -3.42
CA ILE A 3 15.01 -16.60 -3.23
C ILE A 3 13.69 -16.76 -3.98
N ASP A 4 13.69 -17.35 -5.18
CA ASP A 4 12.46 -17.54 -5.96
C ASP A 4 11.53 -18.59 -5.32
N VAL A 5 12.09 -19.55 -4.58
CA VAL A 5 11.32 -20.57 -3.86
C VAL A 5 10.60 -19.96 -2.66
N PHE A 6 11.30 -19.11 -1.90
CA PHE A 6 10.75 -18.47 -0.71
C PHE A 6 9.89 -17.23 -1.02
N ASP A 7 9.89 -16.72 -2.24
CA ASP A 7 8.94 -15.68 -2.64
C ASP A 7 7.49 -16.20 -2.69
N ASP A 8 7.29 -17.52 -2.83
CA ASP A 8 5.96 -18.14 -2.80
C ASP A 8 5.40 -18.21 -1.37
N TRP A 9 4.15 -17.75 -1.20
CA TRP A 9 3.48 -17.81 0.11
C TRP A 9 3.19 -19.25 0.52
N ASP A 10 3.01 -20.18 -0.43
CA ASP A 10 2.78 -21.60 -0.15
C ASP A 10 3.94 -22.22 0.63
N VAL A 11 5.15 -21.75 0.35
CA VAL A 11 6.37 -22.17 1.04
C VAL A 11 6.59 -21.29 2.26
N LEU A 12 6.57 -19.97 2.08
CA LEU A 12 6.96 -19.01 3.12
C LEU A 12 6.04 -19.05 4.34
N THR A 13 4.74 -19.27 4.18
CA THR A 13 3.78 -19.24 5.31
C THR A 13 4.14 -20.24 6.41
N ASN A 14 4.72 -21.38 6.04
CA ASN A 14 5.10 -22.43 6.99
C ASN A 14 6.60 -22.41 7.35
N THR A 15 7.40 -21.55 6.71
CA THR A 15 8.87 -21.55 6.86
C THR A 15 9.44 -20.17 7.18
N TRP A 16 8.60 -19.13 7.31
CA TRP A 16 9.05 -17.75 7.52
C TRP A 16 9.94 -17.59 8.76
N PHE A 17 9.77 -18.43 9.79
CA PHE A 17 10.62 -18.41 10.99
C PHE A 17 12.04 -18.90 10.69
N GLU A 18 12.20 -19.94 9.87
CA GLU A 18 13.52 -20.40 9.42
C GLU A 18 14.19 -19.35 8.52
N VAL A 19 13.39 -18.69 7.67
CA VAL A 19 13.88 -17.57 6.84
C VAL A 19 14.22 -16.36 7.72
N ALA A 20 13.50 -16.13 8.83
CA ALA A 20 13.79 -15.05 9.76
C ALA A 20 15.14 -15.22 10.46
N ASP A 21 15.54 -16.45 10.79
CA ASP A 21 16.86 -16.74 11.37
C ASP A 21 18.02 -16.32 10.46
N CYS A 22 17.79 -16.22 9.15
CA CYS A 22 18.77 -15.75 8.17
C CYS A 22 18.40 -14.41 7.51
N ALA A 23 17.41 -13.67 8.05
CA ALA A 23 16.93 -12.43 7.45
C ALA A 23 18.05 -11.40 7.27
N SER A 24 18.95 -11.24 8.24
CA SER A 24 20.10 -10.32 8.14
C SER A 24 20.97 -10.59 6.91
N PHE A 25 21.17 -11.85 6.54
CA PHE A 25 21.94 -12.19 5.35
C PHE A 25 21.19 -11.84 4.05
N ILE A 26 19.87 -12.04 4.03
CA ILE A 26 19.03 -11.68 2.88
C ILE A 26 18.94 -10.14 2.74
N GLU A 27 18.95 -9.41 3.86
CA GLU A 27 19.05 -7.94 3.90
C GLU A 27 20.35 -7.45 3.26
N GLU A 28 21.49 -8.01 3.66
CA GLU A 28 22.79 -7.68 3.04
C GLU A 28 22.77 -7.91 1.52
N LEU A 29 22.19 -9.02 1.06
CA LEU A 29 22.00 -9.29 -0.37
C LEU A 29 21.07 -8.29 -1.06
N SER A 30 20.09 -7.74 -0.34
CA SER A 30 19.16 -6.74 -0.87
C SER A 30 19.82 -5.36 -1.06
N GLU A 31 20.84 -5.07 -0.26
CA GLU A 31 21.61 -3.82 -0.31
C GLU A 31 22.79 -3.90 -1.28
N ASP A 32 23.30 -5.12 -1.55
CA ASP A 32 24.36 -5.35 -2.51
C ASP A 32 23.94 -4.99 -3.95
N LYS A 33 24.55 -3.93 -4.49
CA LYS A 33 24.30 -3.45 -5.85
C LYS A 33 24.84 -4.40 -6.93
N THR A 34 25.79 -5.27 -6.58
CA THR A 34 26.37 -6.26 -7.49
C THR A 34 25.51 -7.52 -7.58
N PHE A 35 24.63 -7.76 -6.59
CA PHE A 35 23.75 -8.92 -6.57
C PHE A 35 22.57 -8.74 -7.55
N PRO A 36 22.45 -9.58 -8.61
CA PRO A 36 21.44 -9.37 -9.65
C PRO A 36 20.00 -9.49 -9.15
N ALA A 37 19.77 -10.30 -8.11
CA ALA A 37 18.45 -10.55 -7.55
C ALA A 37 18.14 -9.71 -6.29
N ARG A 38 18.86 -8.60 -6.07
CA ARG A 38 18.70 -7.74 -4.88
C ARG A 38 17.26 -7.27 -4.62
N GLN A 39 16.51 -6.96 -5.68
CA GLN A 39 15.11 -6.54 -5.53
C GLN A 39 14.18 -7.69 -5.11
N LYS A 40 14.51 -8.92 -5.50
CA LYS A 40 13.80 -10.11 -5.02
C LYS A 40 14.18 -10.44 -3.57
N ALA A 41 15.45 -10.26 -3.20
CA ALA A 41 15.90 -10.37 -1.82
C ALA A 41 15.15 -9.36 -0.93
N ALA A 42 15.07 -8.09 -1.35
CA ALA A 42 14.28 -7.07 -0.66
C ALA A 42 12.81 -7.47 -0.49
N LEU A 43 12.18 -8.03 -1.54
CA LEU A 43 10.80 -8.48 -1.44
C LEU A 43 10.63 -9.63 -0.44
N LEU A 44 11.57 -10.57 -0.40
CA LEU A 44 11.54 -11.69 0.53
C LEU A 44 11.67 -11.20 1.98
N VAL A 45 12.64 -10.34 2.28
CA VAL A 45 12.79 -9.76 3.63
C VAL A 45 11.54 -8.97 4.01
N SER A 46 10.97 -8.20 3.09
CA SER A 46 9.71 -7.48 3.32
C SER A 46 8.57 -8.39 3.80
N LYS A 47 8.43 -9.57 3.18
CA LYS A 47 7.41 -10.56 3.58
C LYS A 47 7.71 -11.16 4.94
N VAL A 48 8.98 -11.43 5.24
CA VAL A 48 9.40 -11.92 6.56
C VAL A 48 9.16 -10.88 7.65
N ALA A 49 9.51 -9.61 7.40
CA ALA A 49 9.23 -8.49 8.30
C ALA A 49 7.72 -8.33 8.55
N PHE A 50 6.89 -8.51 7.51
CA PHE A 50 5.43 -8.57 7.67
C PHE A 50 4.98 -9.71 8.58
N CYS A 51 5.53 -10.92 8.45
CA CYS A 51 5.23 -12.04 9.35
C CYS A 51 5.65 -11.74 10.80
N LEU A 52 6.76 -11.02 10.99
CA LEU A 52 7.24 -10.53 12.28
C LEU A 52 6.41 -9.34 12.84
N LYS A 53 5.44 -8.83 12.08
CA LYS A 53 4.64 -7.62 12.37
C LYS A 53 5.46 -6.34 12.47
N ASP A 54 6.66 -6.35 11.90
CA ASP A 54 7.50 -5.16 11.74
C ASP A 54 7.15 -4.47 10.43
N TYR A 55 6.03 -3.75 10.44
CA TYR A 55 5.45 -3.18 9.22
C TYR A 55 6.22 -1.98 8.67
N GLU A 56 6.96 -1.26 9.51
CA GLU A 56 7.80 -0.16 9.06
C GLU A 56 8.96 -0.69 8.22
N ASN A 57 9.66 -1.73 8.70
CA ASN A 57 10.70 -2.38 7.93
C ASN A 57 10.14 -3.14 6.72
N ALA A 58 8.97 -3.77 6.85
CA ALA A 58 8.29 -4.37 5.71
C ALA A 58 8.04 -3.33 4.60
N LEU A 59 7.53 -2.14 4.93
CA LEU A 59 7.38 -1.07 3.94
C LEU A 59 8.74 -0.67 3.33
N ASN A 60 9.78 -0.46 4.15
CA ASN A 60 11.10 -0.05 3.66
C ASN A 60 11.68 -1.06 2.65
N PHE A 61 11.56 -2.35 2.93
CA PHE A 61 12.01 -3.41 2.03
C PHE A 61 11.10 -3.56 0.80
N ALA A 62 9.78 -3.40 0.93
CA ALA A 62 8.87 -3.35 -0.21
C ALA A 62 9.20 -2.19 -1.17
N LEU A 63 9.59 -1.03 -0.63
CA LEU A 63 10.07 0.10 -1.42
C LEU A 63 11.39 -0.20 -2.14
N ALA A 64 12.30 -0.95 -1.50
CA ALA A 64 13.55 -1.40 -2.12
C ALA A 64 13.34 -2.47 -3.21
N ALA A 65 12.30 -3.30 -3.07
CA ALA A 65 11.88 -4.27 -4.09
C ALA A 65 11.32 -3.59 -5.36
N ASP A 66 10.89 -2.33 -5.27
CA ASP A 66 10.41 -1.50 -6.37
C ASP A 66 9.31 -2.22 -7.19
N THR A 67 9.57 -2.55 -8.45
CA THR A 67 8.59 -3.18 -9.35
C THR A 67 8.32 -4.65 -9.02
N HIS A 68 9.14 -5.29 -8.19
CA HIS A 68 8.92 -6.65 -7.73
C HIS A 68 7.78 -6.72 -6.71
N PHE A 69 7.61 -5.70 -5.87
CA PHE A 69 6.40 -5.58 -5.05
C PHE A 69 5.20 -5.30 -5.96
N LYS A 70 4.28 -6.25 -6.11
CA LYS A 70 3.09 -6.10 -6.94
C LYS A 70 1.93 -5.57 -6.10
N LEU A 71 1.22 -4.58 -6.63
CA LEU A 71 0.02 -4.03 -6.00
C LEU A 71 -1.21 -4.92 -6.22
N THR A 72 -1.17 -5.83 -7.18
CA THR A 72 -2.23 -6.82 -7.37
C THR A 72 -1.76 -8.10 -6.70
N PRO A 73 -2.46 -8.58 -5.66
CA PRO A 73 -2.15 -9.86 -5.06
C PRO A 73 -2.23 -11.00 -6.06
N ARG A 74 -1.46 -12.06 -5.80
CA ARG A 74 -1.54 -13.33 -6.50
C ARG A 74 -2.90 -13.97 -6.25
N PRO A 75 -3.40 -14.79 -7.18
CA PRO A 75 -4.59 -15.60 -6.95
C PRO A 75 -4.45 -16.40 -5.64
N LYS A 76 -5.55 -16.46 -4.89
CA LYS A 76 -5.59 -17.18 -3.61
C LYS A 76 -5.09 -18.60 -3.80
N SER A 77 -4.14 -18.98 -2.98
CA SER A 77 -3.66 -20.36 -2.95
C SER A 77 -4.66 -21.24 -2.20
N LYS A 78 -4.73 -22.51 -2.60
CA LYS A 78 -5.53 -23.52 -1.91
C LYS A 78 -4.99 -23.82 -0.50
N THR A 79 -3.70 -23.61 -0.27
CA THR A 79 -3.02 -24.01 0.99
C THR A 79 -2.94 -22.86 1.98
N VAL A 80 -2.59 -21.65 1.53
CA VAL A 80 -2.34 -20.49 2.40
C VAL A 80 -3.40 -19.39 2.29
N GLY A 81 -4.44 -19.59 1.48
CA GLY A 81 -5.59 -18.69 1.41
C GLY A 81 -5.24 -17.28 0.92
N GLU A 82 -5.54 -16.27 1.74
CA GLU A 82 -5.50 -14.83 1.41
C GLU A 82 -4.21 -14.14 1.86
N LYS A 83 -3.14 -14.89 2.17
CA LYS A 83 -1.90 -14.32 2.73
C LYS A 83 -1.27 -13.21 1.89
N ASP A 84 -1.28 -13.36 0.57
CA ASP A 84 -0.76 -12.29 -0.32
C ASP A 84 -1.65 -11.06 -0.32
N ASP A 85 -2.98 -11.25 -0.25
CA ASP A 85 -3.95 -10.16 -0.14
C ASP A 85 -3.70 -9.38 1.16
N GLU A 86 -3.57 -10.07 2.30
CA GLU A 86 -3.27 -9.49 3.60
C GLU A 86 -1.98 -8.66 3.58
N TYR A 87 -0.91 -9.22 3.03
CA TYR A 87 0.39 -8.56 2.91
C TYR A 87 0.32 -7.31 2.03
N VAL A 88 -0.17 -7.44 0.80
CA VAL A 88 -0.24 -6.32 -0.15
C VAL A 88 -1.11 -5.20 0.40
N ASN A 89 -2.27 -5.52 0.98
CA ASN A 89 -3.16 -4.52 1.57
C ASN A 89 -2.51 -3.81 2.76
N LYS A 90 -1.83 -4.56 3.65
CA LYS A 90 -1.13 -3.95 4.79
C LYS A 90 -0.01 -3.02 4.32
N ILE A 91 0.81 -3.40 3.34
CA ILE A 91 1.88 -2.52 2.83
C ILE A 91 1.30 -1.25 2.20
N ILE A 92 0.20 -1.35 1.45
CA ILE A 92 -0.49 -0.18 0.87
C ILE A 92 -1.02 0.75 1.97
N GLU A 93 -1.64 0.20 3.01
CA GLU A 93 -2.15 0.95 4.17
C GLU A 93 -1.01 1.77 4.82
N ILE A 94 0.09 1.11 5.19
CA ILE A 94 1.23 1.76 5.86
C ILE A 94 1.90 2.78 4.93
N ALA A 95 2.00 2.50 3.63
CA ALA A 95 2.54 3.44 2.65
C ALA A 95 1.71 4.73 2.58
N ILE A 96 0.38 4.59 2.52
CA ILE A 96 -0.55 5.73 2.47
C ILE A 96 -0.45 6.55 3.76
N ASP A 97 -0.45 5.91 4.92
CA ASP A 97 -0.39 6.61 6.21
C ASP A 97 0.95 7.33 6.41
N SER A 98 2.06 6.67 6.06
CA SER A 98 3.39 7.27 6.04
C SER A 98 3.43 8.50 5.12
N TYR A 99 2.86 8.38 3.92
CA TYR A 99 2.80 9.49 2.98
C TYR A 99 1.96 10.66 3.49
N LYS A 100 0.78 10.39 4.07
CA LYS A 100 -0.10 11.41 4.67
C LYS A 100 0.64 12.15 5.79
N LYS A 101 1.31 11.43 6.68
CA LYS A 101 2.12 12.00 7.77
C LYS A 101 3.21 12.94 7.22
N ASN A 102 3.96 12.49 6.22
CA ASN A 102 5.01 13.32 5.60
C ASN A 102 4.44 14.60 4.99
N LYS A 103 3.30 14.53 4.28
CA LYS A 103 2.65 15.72 3.70
C LYS A 103 2.03 16.64 4.76
N ALA A 104 1.53 16.10 5.87
CA ALA A 104 0.99 16.90 6.98
C ALA A 104 2.10 17.70 7.68
N ASN A 105 3.25 17.07 7.92
CA ASN A 105 4.40 17.67 8.59
C ASN A 105 5.25 18.56 7.66
N GLY A 106 4.99 18.57 6.36
CA GLY A 106 5.81 19.28 5.37
C GLY A 106 7.19 18.63 5.16
N GLU A 107 7.33 17.35 5.51
CA GLU A 107 8.55 16.60 5.35
C GLU A 107 8.78 16.20 3.89
N LYS A 108 10.04 16.10 3.49
CA LYS A 108 10.41 15.63 2.16
C LYS A 108 10.11 14.13 2.05
N THR A 109 9.18 13.77 1.17
CA THR A 109 8.84 12.38 0.88
C THR A 109 10.01 11.66 0.17
N ASP A 110 10.34 10.43 0.59
CA ASP A 110 11.22 9.52 -0.16
C ASP A 110 10.67 9.31 -1.57
N ALA A 111 11.53 9.43 -2.59
CA ALA A 111 11.18 9.21 -3.99
C ALA A 111 10.59 7.81 -4.25
N ARG A 112 11.03 6.79 -3.50
CA ARG A 112 10.48 5.42 -3.61
C ARG A 112 9.04 5.39 -3.12
N LEU A 113 8.76 6.02 -1.99
CA LEU A 113 7.41 6.10 -1.43
C LEU A 113 6.47 6.88 -2.36
N GLU A 114 6.92 8.04 -2.86
CA GLU A 114 6.18 8.81 -3.86
C GLU A 114 5.89 7.96 -5.13
N GLY A 115 6.87 7.17 -5.58
CA GLY A 115 6.71 6.21 -6.67
C GLY A 115 5.65 5.14 -6.41
N LEU A 116 5.64 4.56 -5.20
CA LEU A 116 4.62 3.58 -4.80
C LEU A 116 3.21 4.20 -4.76
N ILE A 117 3.06 5.39 -4.20
CA ILE A 117 1.78 6.12 -4.16
C ILE A 117 1.28 6.44 -5.57
N ASN A 118 2.15 6.87 -6.48
CA ASN A 118 1.78 7.10 -7.88
C ASN A 118 1.31 5.82 -8.57
N ARG A 119 1.94 4.67 -8.29
CA ARG A 119 1.48 3.36 -8.81
C ARG A 119 0.12 2.97 -8.25
N ILE A 120 -0.16 3.27 -6.96
CA ILE A 120 -1.48 3.04 -6.35
C ILE A 120 -2.55 3.87 -7.06
N PHE A 121 -2.29 5.17 -7.27
CA PHE A 121 -3.18 6.04 -8.04
C PHE A 121 -3.44 5.51 -9.45
N GLN A 122 -2.37 5.15 -10.17
CA GLN A 122 -2.48 4.62 -11.52
C GLN A 122 -3.34 3.34 -11.57
N ARG A 123 -3.06 2.36 -10.70
CA ARG A 123 -3.82 1.10 -10.65
C ARG A 123 -5.31 1.35 -10.42
N ASN A 124 -5.67 2.24 -9.49
CA ASN A 124 -7.07 2.49 -9.15
C ASN A 124 -7.77 3.34 -10.23
N LEU A 125 -7.05 4.22 -10.93
CA LEU A 125 -7.54 4.90 -12.13
C LEU A 125 -7.85 3.90 -13.26
N GLU A 126 -6.96 2.93 -13.50
CA GLU A 126 -7.15 1.86 -14.49
C GLU A 126 -8.32 0.93 -14.13
N LYS A 127 -8.57 0.70 -12.83
CA LYS A 127 -9.72 -0.06 -12.31
C LYS A 127 -11.04 0.72 -12.25
N ASN A 128 -11.06 1.99 -12.64
CA ASN A 128 -12.23 2.87 -12.59
C ASN A 128 -12.71 3.23 -11.18
N GLU A 129 -11.84 3.13 -10.18
CA GLU A 129 -12.13 3.46 -8.78
C GLU A 129 -11.94 4.97 -8.53
N GLN A 130 -12.62 5.81 -9.33
CA GLN A 130 -12.37 7.27 -9.35
C GLN A 130 -12.66 7.94 -8.01
N LEU A 131 -13.70 7.53 -7.29
CA LEU A 131 -14.03 8.10 -5.97
C LEU A 131 -12.94 7.78 -4.94
N TYR A 132 -12.36 6.58 -4.99
CA TYR A 132 -11.21 6.23 -4.16
C TYR A 132 -10.01 7.11 -4.49
N VAL A 133 -9.71 7.28 -5.78
CA VAL A 133 -8.60 8.14 -6.22
C VAL A 133 -8.80 9.58 -5.75
N ILE A 134 -10.01 10.14 -5.88
CA ILE A 134 -10.30 11.50 -5.43
C ILE A 134 -10.15 11.60 -3.90
N GLY A 135 -10.70 10.66 -3.14
CA GLY A 135 -10.56 10.63 -1.69
C GLY A 135 -9.09 10.57 -1.25
N LEU A 136 -8.32 9.64 -1.83
CA LEU A 136 -6.90 9.52 -1.55
C LEU A 136 -6.14 10.79 -1.96
N ALA A 137 -6.47 11.40 -3.09
CA ALA A 137 -5.85 12.64 -3.56
C ALA A 137 -6.10 13.82 -2.60
N LEU A 138 -7.30 13.92 -2.04
CA LEU A 138 -7.62 14.92 -1.02
C LEU A 138 -6.86 14.67 0.28
N ASP A 139 -6.90 13.42 0.78
CA ASP A 139 -6.17 13.01 1.98
C ASP A 139 -4.67 13.28 1.89
N THR A 140 -4.11 13.16 0.69
CA THR A 140 -2.68 13.27 0.42
C THR A 140 -2.27 14.63 -0.17
N ARG A 141 -3.21 15.58 -0.27
CA ARG A 141 -3.03 16.93 -0.84
C ARG A 141 -2.47 16.92 -2.29
N ARG A 142 -2.82 15.90 -3.08
CA ARG A 142 -2.41 15.72 -4.48
C ARG A 142 -3.46 16.25 -5.45
N ILE A 143 -3.48 17.58 -5.62
CA ILE A 143 -4.44 18.26 -6.50
C ILE A 143 -4.34 17.78 -7.96
N ASP A 144 -3.12 17.44 -8.40
CA ASP A 144 -2.86 16.86 -9.72
C ASP A 144 -3.66 15.57 -9.98
N MET A 145 -3.84 14.72 -8.95
CA MET A 145 -4.62 13.49 -9.06
C MET A 145 -6.13 13.72 -9.06
N VAL A 146 -6.61 14.79 -8.40
CA VAL A 146 -8.01 15.21 -8.48
C VAL A 146 -8.35 15.65 -9.90
N GLU A 147 -7.51 16.49 -10.50
CA GLU A 147 -7.66 16.96 -11.87
C GLU A 147 -7.63 15.80 -12.87
N LYS A 148 -6.62 14.92 -12.76
CA LYS A 148 -6.49 13.75 -13.63
C LYS A 148 -7.75 12.87 -13.58
N SER A 149 -8.32 12.67 -12.40
CA SER A 149 -9.54 11.88 -12.21
C SER A 149 -10.77 12.52 -12.86
N TYR A 150 -10.88 13.86 -12.76
CA TYR A 150 -11.98 14.63 -13.34
C TYR A 150 -11.99 14.58 -14.87
N PHE A 151 -10.83 14.83 -15.50
CA PHE A 151 -10.70 14.88 -16.96
C PHE A 151 -10.86 13.53 -17.65
N LEU A 152 -10.50 12.43 -16.98
CA LEU A 152 -10.51 11.11 -17.61
C LEU A 152 -11.91 10.58 -17.99
N ARG A 153 -12.99 10.93 -17.27
CA ARG A 153 -14.30 10.31 -17.51
C ARG A 153 -15.54 11.20 -17.38
N GLN A 154 -15.41 12.53 -17.52
CA GLN A 154 -16.57 13.43 -17.53
C GLN A 154 -17.47 13.22 -16.30
N PHE A 155 -16.88 13.15 -15.10
CA PHE A 155 -17.66 13.06 -13.87
C PHE A 155 -18.65 14.23 -13.84
N LYS A 156 -19.95 13.96 -13.66
CA LYS A 156 -20.94 15.05 -13.59
C LYS A 156 -20.51 16.00 -12.48
N LYS A 157 -20.13 17.23 -12.84
CA LYS A 157 -19.57 18.27 -11.93
C LYS A 157 -20.36 18.40 -10.63
N LEU A 158 -21.69 18.28 -10.71
CA LEU A 158 -22.61 18.28 -9.56
C LEU A 158 -22.42 17.12 -8.58
N LEU A 159 -22.15 15.90 -9.07
CA LEU A 159 -21.90 14.74 -8.21
C LEU A 159 -20.55 14.87 -7.50
N LEU A 160 -19.53 15.37 -8.19
CA LEU A 160 -18.22 15.63 -7.59
C LEU A 160 -18.34 16.68 -6.48
N LEU A 161 -18.99 17.82 -6.75
CA LEU A 161 -19.16 18.88 -5.75
C LEU A 161 -19.96 18.40 -4.53
N LYS A 162 -21.05 17.66 -4.75
CA LYS A 162 -21.85 17.08 -3.66
C LYS A 162 -21.03 16.08 -2.83
N TRP A 163 -20.19 15.28 -3.48
CA TRP A 163 -19.33 14.31 -2.82
C TRP A 163 -18.19 14.98 -2.03
N VAL A 164 -17.46 15.93 -2.63
CA VAL A 164 -16.39 16.68 -1.95
C VAL A 164 -16.96 17.45 -0.76
N TYR A 165 -18.13 18.09 -0.92
CA TYR A 165 -18.81 18.77 0.19
C TYR A 165 -19.14 17.80 1.33
N SER A 166 -19.73 16.63 1.01
CA SER A 166 -20.03 15.59 2.01
C SER A 166 -18.76 15.08 2.69
N TYR A 167 -17.69 14.83 1.93
CA TYR A 167 -16.43 14.32 2.43
C TYR A 167 -15.76 15.31 3.40
N VAL A 168 -15.62 16.57 3.01
CA VAL A 168 -15.03 17.63 3.84
C VAL A 168 -15.89 17.90 5.09
N HIS A 169 -17.21 17.94 4.94
CA HIS A 169 -18.12 18.20 6.06
C HIS A 169 -18.10 17.06 7.09
N ASN A 170 -18.14 15.81 6.64
CA ASN A 170 -18.02 14.67 7.54
C ASN A 170 -16.63 14.59 8.19
N PHE A 171 -15.56 14.97 7.49
CA PHE A 171 -14.23 15.01 8.09
C PHE A 171 -14.12 16.02 9.25
N SER A 172 -14.82 17.16 9.15
CA SER A 172 -14.85 18.19 10.20
C SER A 172 -15.68 17.82 11.43
N THR A 173 -16.64 16.88 11.30
CA THR A 173 -17.44 16.41 12.44
C THR A 173 -16.73 15.28 13.21
N TYR A 174 -15.90 14.46 12.54
CA TYR A 174 -15.10 13.41 13.18
C TYR A 174 -13.84 13.90 13.91
N SER A 175 -13.36 15.13 13.64
CA SER A 175 -12.19 15.69 14.33
C SER A 175 -12.43 16.11 15.80
N TYR A 176 -13.66 15.99 16.31
CA TYR A 176 -14.00 16.36 17.70
C TYR A 176 -14.16 15.17 18.67
N ASP A 177 -14.15 13.92 18.20
CA ASP A 177 -14.22 12.73 19.06
C ASP A 177 -13.04 11.79 18.78
N TYR A 178 -11.85 12.16 19.29
CA TYR A 178 -10.69 11.25 19.32
C TYR A 178 -10.71 10.43 20.62
N SER A 179 -11.21 9.20 20.53
CA SER A 179 -10.92 8.09 21.47
C SER A 179 -10.26 6.95 20.68
N PRO A 180 -9.13 6.38 21.14
CA PRO A 180 -8.18 5.65 20.28
C PRO A 180 -8.58 4.20 19.93
N ALA A 181 -9.86 3.84 19.94
CA ALA A 181 -10.27 2.43 19.93
C ALA A 181 -10.99 1.91 18.66
N THR A 182 -11.25 2.73 17.65
CA THR A 182 -11.90 2.23 16.41
C THR A 182 -11.29 2.86 15.17
N ASN A 183 -10.18 2.28 14.72
CA ASN A 183 -9.62 2.54 13.40
C ASN A 183 -10.50 1.80 12.37
N MET A 184 -11.59 2.44 11.93
CA MET A 184 -12.50 1.90 10.91
C MET A 184 -12.03 2.36 9.52
N PRO A 185 -11.52 1.48 8.65
CA PRO A 185 -11.11 1.86 7.31
C PRO A 185 -12.34 2.19 6.45
N ILE A 186 -12.19 3.21 5.60
CA ILE A 186 -13.15 3.72 4.60
C ILE A 186 -13.69 2.63 3.65
N LEU A 187 -13.08 1.44 3.65
CA LEU A 187 -13.47 0.24 2.88
C LEU A 187 -14.91 -0.25 3.17
N TRP A 188 -15.49 0.00 4.34
CA TRP A 188 -16.84 -0.50 4.65
C TRP A 188 -18.01 0.29 4.03
N LEU A 189 -17.78 1.49 3.49
CA LEU A 189 -18.84 2.26 2.83
C LEU A 189 -19.25 1.71 1.45
N PHE A 190 -18.51 0.74 0.90
CA PHE A 190 -18.73 0.24 -0.47
C PHE A 190 -19.17 -1.23 -0.58
N VAL A 191 -19.34 -1.96 0.54
CA VAL A 191 -19.78 -3.38 0.50
C VAL A 191 -21.31 -3.54 0.59
N SER A 192 -22.08 -2.50 0.94
CA SER A 192 -23.54 -2.61 1.13
C SER A 192 -24.41 -2.03 0.01
N VAL A 193 -23.83 -1.74 -1.17
CA VAL A 193 -24.62 -1.44 -2.38
C VAL A 193 -24.11 -2.32 -3.52
N SER A 194 -24.50 -3.60 -3.48
CA SER A 194 -24.53 -4.53 -4.60
C SER A 194 -25.73 -5.44 -4.40
#